data_AF-A0AAW7DHN7-F1
#
_entry.id   AF-A0AAW7DHN7-F1
#
_cell.length_a   1.000
_cell.length_b   1.000
_cell.length_c   1.000
_cell.angle_alpha   90.00
_cell.angle_beta   90.00
_cell.angle_gamma   90.00
#
_symmetry.space_group_name_H-M   'P 1'
#
loop_
_entity.id
_entity.type
_entity.pdbx_description
1 polymer ?
#
loop_
_entity_poly.entity_id
_entity_poly.type
_entity_poly.pdbx_seq_one_letter_code
_entity_poly.pdbx_strand_id
1 'polypeptide(L)'
;MKPELPQPFSIQDIEKRPKAVVISLLIGLLLITCTVIGFLFVRKEDDQEHCEAEKQALIKTILEERNDRIQLYEGMIFYKSENQSLREEMQTKDSIVRDKTEGFVKKILK
;
A
#
# COMPACT_ATOMS: atom_id res chain seq x y z
N MET A 1 -47.07 -21.75 -9.12
CA MET A 1 -46.67 -23.15 -8.87
C MET A 1 -45.63 -23.12 -7.76
N LYS A 2 -45.84 -23.86 -6.66
CA LYS A 2 -44.81 -23.99 -5.62
C LYS A 2 -43.65 -24.80 -6.21
N PRO A 3 -42.39 -24.38 -6.05
CA PRO A 3 -41.28 -25.24 -6.42
C PRO A 3 -41.31 -26.47 -5.52
N GLU A 4 -41.61 -27.63 -6.10
CA GLU A 4 -41.47 -28.90 -5.38
C GLU A 4 -39.98 -29.16 -5.18
N LEU A 5 -39.56 -29.22 -3.91
CA LEU A 5 -38.20 -29.58 -3.56
C LEU A 5 -37.94 -31.00 -4.09
N PRO A 6 -36.80 -31.25 -4.75
CA PRO A 6 -36.47 -32.58 -5.23
C PRO A 6 -36.42 -33.54 -4.03
N GLN A 7 -37.21 -34.61 -4.08
CA GLN A 7 -37.22 -35.64 -3.06
C GLN A 7 -36.10 -36.66 -3.37
N PRO A 8 -35.04 -36.76 -2.55
CA PRO A 8 -33.88 -37.58 -2.87
C PRO A 8 -34.13 -39.09 -2.74
N PHE A 9 -35.23 -39.50 -2.11
CA PHE A 9 -35.58 -40.90 -1.88
C PHE A 9 -37.04 -41.17 -2.26
N SER A 10 -37.30 -42.32 -2.87
CA SER A 10 -38.67 -42.75 -3.13
C SER A 10 -39.34 -43.26 -1.85
N ILE A 11 -40.68 -43.23 -1.80
CA ILE A 11 -41.46 -43.75 -0.67
C ILE A 11 -41.13 -45.23 -0.40
N GLN A 12 -40.91 -46.02 -1.46
CA GLN A 12 -40.55 -47.43 -1.33
C GLN A 12 -39.17 -47.64 -0.66
N ASP A 13 -38.21 -46.73 -0.88
CA ASP A 13 -36.88 -46.81 -0.26
C ASP A 13 -36.94 -46.48 1.23
N ILE A 14 -37.78 -45.52 1.59
CA ILE A 14 -38.04 -45.12 2.98
C ILE A 14 -38.68 -46.27 3.75
N GLU A 15 -39.66 -46.97 3.15
CA GLU A 15 -40.33 -48.10 3.79
C GLU A 15 -39.42 -49.33 3.92
N LYS A 16 -38.65 -49.65 2.87
CA LYS A 16 -37.78 -50.84 2.87
C LYS A 16 -36.54 -50.68 3.76
N ARG A 17 -35.94 -49.47 3.81
CA ARG A 17 -34.66 -49.23 4.50
C ARG A 17 -34.62 -47.86 5.20
N PRO A 18 -35.52 -47.58 6.17
CA PRO A 18 -35.65 -46.27 6.78
C PRO A 18 -34.37 -45.77 7.46
N LYS A 19 -33.65 -46.67 8.15
CA LYS A 19 -32.40 -46.33 8.84
C LYS A 19 -31.29 -45.87 7.87
N ALA A 20 -31.15 -46.54 6.73
CA ALA A 20 -30.14 -46.21 5.73
C ALA A 20 -30.44 -44.88 5.04
N VAL A 21 -31.73 -44.60 4.78
CA VAL A 21 -32.19 -43.31 4.24
C VAL A 21 -31.86 -42.17 5.20
N VAL A 22 -32.13 -42.33 6.50
CA VAL A 22 -31.79 -41.30 7.50
C VAL A 22 -30.28 -41.08 7.59
N ILE A 23 -29.49 -42.16 7.64
CA ILE A 23 -28.02 -42.06 7.71
C ILE A 23 -27.46 -41.35 6.47
N SER A 24 -27.91 -41.72 5.28
CA SER A 24 -27.45 -41.07 4.04
C SER A 24 -27.87 -39.60 3.94
N LEU A 25 -29.07 -39.25 4.41
CA LEU A 25 -29.52 -37.86 4.49
C LEU A 25 -28.68 -37.04 5.47
N LEU A 26 -28.36 -37.59 6.64
CA LEU A 26 -27.50 -36.94 7.62
C LEU A 26 -26.07 -36.76 7.10
N ILE A 27 -25.51 -37.76 6.41
CA ILE A 27 -24.20 -37.66 5.76
C ILE A 27 -24.22 -36.59 4.68
N GLY A 28 -25.24 -36.56 3.82
CA GLY A 28 -25.37 -35.55 2.78
C GLY A 28 -25.44 -34.14 3.36
N LEU A 29 -26.21 -33.95 4.44
CA LEU A 29 -26.34 -32.67 5.12
C LEU A 29 -25.01 -32.24 5.78
N LEU A 30 -24.30 -33.19 6.40
CA LEU A 30 -22.96 -32.95 6.95
C LEU A 30 -21.98 -32.49 5.87
N LEU A 31 -21.93 -33.18 4.73
CA LEU A 31 -21.05 -32.82 3.61
C LEU A 31 -21.36 -31.42 3.08
N ILE A 32 -22.63 -31.07 2.89
CA ILE A 32 -23.04 -29.72 2.48
C ILE A 32 -22.54 -28.69 3.51
N THR A 33 -22.75 -28.92 4.81
CA THR A 33 -22.28 -27.98 5.84
C THR A 33 -20.77 -27.83 5.85
N CYS A 34 -20.01 -28.91 5.70
CA CYS A 34 -18.55 -28.86 5.61
C CYS A 34 -18.08 -28.07 4.39
N THR A 35 -18.72 -28.24 3.23
CA THR A 35 -18.36 -27.47 2.02
C THR A 35 -18.62 -25.97 2.18
N VAL A 36 -19.73 -25.59 2.80
CA VAL A 36 -20.06 -24.18 3.06
C VAL A 36 -19.07 -23.58 4.06
N ILE A 37 -18.74 -24.29 5.15
CA ILE A 37 -17.76 -23.84 6.14
C ILE A 37 -16.38 -23.68 5.49
N GLY A 38 -15.94 -24.65 4.69
CA GLY A 38 -14.66 -24.59 3.97
C GLY A 38 -14.60 -23.40 3.01
N PHE A 39 -15.66 -23.16 2.24
CA PHE A 39 -15.75 -22.01 1.34
C PHE A 39 -15.68 -20.66 2.09
N LEU A 40 -16.40 -20.55 3.22
CA LEU A 40 -16.35 -19.35 4.05
C LEU A 40 -14.98 -19.13 4.69
N PHE A 41 -14.27 -20.21 5.03
CA PHE A 41 -12.95 -20.14 5.63
C PHE A 41 -11.88 -19.70 4.62
N VAL A 42 -11.85 -20.32 3.43
CA VAL A 42 -10.94 -19.95 2.34
C VAL A 42 -11.13 -18.48 1.96
N ARG A 43 -12.38 -18.04 1.79
CA ARG A 43 -12.68 -16.66 1.45
C ARG A 43 -12.19 -15.67 2.52
N LYS A 44 -12.24 -16.05 3.80
CA LYS A 44 -11.73 -15.22 4.90
C LYS A 44 -10.21 -15.15 4.89
N GLU A 45 -9.53 -16.25 4.58
CA GLU A 45 -8.06 -16.26 4.44
C GLU A 45 -7.61 -15.41 3.24
N ASP A 46 -8.28 -15.55 2.09
CA ASP A 46 -8.02 -14.73 0.90
C ASP A 46 -8.20 -13.23 1.19
N ASP A 47 -9.30 -12.83 1.84
CA ASP A 47 -9.55 -11.44 2.23
C ASP A 47 -8.48 -10.91 3.20
N GLN A 48 -7.97 -11.76 4.09
CA GLN A 48 -6.95 -11.38 5.08
C GLN A 48 -5.56 -11.25 4.43
N GLU A 49 -5.19 -12.17 3.54
CA GLU A 49 -3.92 -12.14 2.81
C GLU A 49 -3.85 -10.94 1.86
N HIS A 50 -4.95 -10.63 1.16
CA HIS A 50 -5.04 -9.43 0.32
C HIS A 50 -4.88 -8.14 1.14
N CYS A 51 -5.53 -8.05 2.30
CA CYS A 51 -5.41 -6.90 3.18
C CYS A 51 -3.97 -6.70 3.72
N GLU A 52 -3.29 -7.77 4.08
CA GLU A 52 -1.88 -7.68 4.52
C GLU A 52 -0.95 -7.25 3.38
N ALA A 53 -1.16 -7.77 2.16
CA ALA A 53 -0.39 -7.37 0.99
C ALA A 53 -0.56 -5.87 0.66
N GLU A 54 -1.80 -5.37 0.69
CA GLU A 54 -2.09 -3.94 0.47
C GLU A 54 -1.46 -3.06 1.56
N LYS A 55 -1.53 -3.48 2.82
CA LYS A 55 -0.89 -2.79 3.94
C LYS A 55 0.63 -2.71 3.76
N GLN A 56 1.27 -3.81 3.36
CA GLN A 56 2.71 -3.82 3.11
C GLN A 56 3.10 -2.90 1.95
N ALA A 57 2.33 -2.90 0.86
CA ALA A 57 2.53 -2.00 -0.26
C ALA A 57 2.43 -0.53 0.18
N LEU A 58 1.40 -0.17 0.97
CA LEU A 58 1.23 1.18 1.51
C LEU A 58 2.41 1.60 2.40
N ILE A 59 2.87 0.73 3.30
CA ILE A 59 4.03 1.00 4.16
C ILE A 59 5.27 1.26 3.31
N LYS A 60 5.49 0.47 2.25
CA LYS A 60 6.62 0.66 1.33
C LYS A 60 6.57 2.04 0.68
N THR A 61 5.42 2.44 0.13
CA THR A 61 5.24 3.78 -0.47
C THR A 61 5.50 4.89 0.54
N ILE A 62 5.02 4.77 1.77
CA ILE A 62 5.27 5.76 2.83
C ILE A 62 6.77 5.89 3.13
N LEU A 63 7.50 4.76 3.16
CA LEU A 63 8.94 4.77 3.41
C LEU A 63 9.73 5.36 2.25
N GLU A 64 9.35 5.07 1.01
CA GLU A 64 9.94 5.67 -0.21
C GLU A 64 9.74 7.19 -0.20
N GLU A 65 8.51 7.67 -0.06
CA GLU A 65 8.18 9.10 0.03
C GLU A 65 8.91 9.81 1.19
N ARG A 66 9.04 9.14 2.34
CA ARG A 66 9.81 9.66 3.47
C ARG A 66 11.28 9.82 3.10
N ASN A 67 11.88 8.82 2.48
CA ASN A 67 13.30 8.83 2.12
C ASN A 67 13.58 9.87 1.04
N ASP A 68 12.71 9.98 0.03
CA ASP A 68 12.82 10.99 -1.02
C ASP A 68 12.75 12.40 -0.43
N ARG A 69 11.84 12.62 0.53
CA ARG A 69 11.75 13.89 1.23
C ARG A 69 12.98 14.18 2.09
N ILE A 70 13.56 13.16 2.73
CA ILE A 70 14.82 13.32 3.47
C ILE A 70 15.94 13.71 2.50
N GLN A 71 16.09 13.01 1.38
CA GLN A 71 17.10 13.35 0.36
C GLN A 71 16.91 14.76 -0.20
N LEU A 72 15.66 15.16 -0.44
CA LEU A 72 15.34 16.51 -0.88
C LEU A 72 15.76 17.57 0.16
N TYR A 73 15.45 17.34 1.43
CA TYR A 73 15.83 18.26 2.50
C TYR A 73 17.33 18.27 2.77
N GLU A 74 17.99 17.12 2.72
CA GLU A 74 19.45 17.03 2.76
C GLU A 74 20.06 17.78 1.59
N GLY A 75 19.51 17.60 0.38
CA GLY A 75 19.84 18.39 -0.79
C GLY A 75 19.72 19.89 -0.51
N MET A 76 18.57 20.40 -0.08
CA MET A 76 18.39 21.83 0.20
C MET A 76 19.29 22.37 1.32
N ILE A 77 19.51 21.60 2.38
CA ILE A 77 20.29 22.02 3.54
C ILE A 77 21.79 21.98 3.24
N PHE A 78 22.27 20.96 2.53
CA PHE A 78 23.69 20.74 2.24
C PHE A 78 24.15 21.29 0.88
N TYR A 79 23.27 21.54 -0.10
CA TYR A 79 23.59 22.37 -1.29
C TYR A 79 23.90 23.83 -0.93
N LYS A 80 23.59 24.28 0.29
CA LYS A 80 24.16 25.54 0.81
C LYS A 80 25.69 25.52 0.85
N SER A 81 26.33 24.34 0.91
CA SER A 81 27.79 24.21 0.89
C SER A 81 28.39 24.35 -0.51
N GLU A 82 27.71 23.90 -1.59
CA GLU A 82 28.14 24.17 -2.96
C GLU A 82 28.01 25.66 -3.34
N ASN A 83 27.12 26.39 -2.69
CA ASN A 83 27.04 27.85 -2.84
C ASN A 83 28.21 28.58 -2.18
N GLN A 84 29.09 27.90 -1.44
CA GLN A 84 30.25 28.52 -0.83
C GLN A 84 31.29 28.91 -1.88
N SER A 85 31.50 28.08 -2.91
CA SER A 85 32.39 28.41 -4.04
C SER A 85 31.83 29.55 -4.91
N LEU A 86 30.52 29.56 -5.15
CA LEU A 86 29.81 30.65 -5.83
C LEU A 86 29.84 31.96 -5.03
N ARG A 87 29.76 31.86 -3.69
CA ARG A 87 29.86 33.01 -2.77
C ARG A 87 31.29 33.54 -2.68
N GLU A 88 32.30 32.68 -2.71
CA GLU A 88 33.72 33.07 -2.81
C GLU A 88 34.03 33.71 -4.17
N GLU A 89 33.48 33.17 -5.27
CA GLU A 89 33.57 33.80 -6.60
C GLU A 89 32.87 35.17 -6.66
N MET A 90 31.70 35.33 -6.03
CA MET A 90 31.02 36.62 -5.98
C MET A 90 31.76 37.63 -5.09
N GLN A 91 32.30 37.21 -3.95
CA GLN A 91 33.09 38.09 -3.07
C GLN A 91 34.38 38.58 -3.71
N THR A 92 35.05 37.74 -4.51
CA THR A 92 36.24 38.14 -5.28
C THR A 92 35.89 39.07 -6.44
N LYS A 93 34.74 38.88 -7.10
CA LYS A 93 34.26 39.81 -8.14
C LYS A 93 33.85 41.17 -7.54
N ASP A 94 33.19 41.18 -6.39
CA ASP A 94 32.79 42.42 -5.70
C ASP A 94 34.00 43.21 -5.17
N SER A 95 35.07 42.56 -4.70
CA SER A 95 36.29 43.26 -4.28
C SER A 95 36.99 43.96 -5.46
N ILE A 96 37.06 43.31 -6.62
CA ILE A 96 37.64 43.87 -7.84
C ILE A 96 36.82 45.07 -8.36
N VAL A 97 35.49 44.99 -8.27
CA VAL A 97 34.60 46.11 -8.63
C VAL A 97 34.77 47.25 -7.63
N ARG A 98 34.85 46.96 -6.32
CA ARG A 98 35.03 47.99 -5.28
C ARG A 98 36.31 48.79 -5.47
N ASP A 99 37.44 48.12 -5.73
CA ASP A 99 38.74 48.78 -5.95
C ASP A 99 38.74 49.66 -7.21
N LYS A 100 38.08 49.21 -8.29
CA LYS A 100 37.95 50.01 -9.51
C LYS A 100 37.02 51.22 -9.33
N THR A 101 36.00 51.10 -8.49
CA THR A 101 34.96 52.14 -8.33
C THR A 101 35.32 53.16 -7.25
N GLU A 102 36.20 52.82 -6.30
CA GLU A 102 36.61 53.72 -5.20
C GLU A 102 37.25 55.02 -5.71
N GLY A 103 38.05 54.94 -6.78
CA GLY A 103 38.67 56.10 -7.43
C GLY A 103 37.66 57.03 -8.12
N PHE A 104 36.53 56.51 -8.59
CA PHE A 104 35.46 57.31 -9.18
C PHE A 104 34.57 57.94 -8.11
N VAL A 105 34.25 57.21 -7.03
CA VAL A 105 33.44 57.70 -5.91
C VAL A 105 34.14 58.86 -5.17
N LYS A 106 35.47 58.77 -4.96
CA LYS A 106 36.27 59.86 -4.38
C LYS A 106 36.32 61.13 -5.24
N LYS A 107 36.08 61.04 -6.55
CA LYS A 107 35.97 62.21 -7.46
C LYS A 107 34.58 62.86 -7.45
N ILE A 108 33.55 62.15 -7.01
CA ILE A 108 32.17 62.63 -6.94
C ILE A 108 31.87 63.25 -5.55
N LEU A 109 32.50 62.73 -4.50
CA LEU A 109 32.33 63.21 -3.11
C LEU A 109 33.27 64.37 -2.73
N LYS A 110 34.01 64.94 -3.69
CA LYS A 110 34.88 66.11 -3.52
C LYS A 110 34.38 67.22 -4.42
#